data_AF-A0A4U3ID47-F1
#
_entry.id   AF-A0A4U3ID47-F1
#
_cell.length_a   1.000
_cell.length_b   1.000
_cell.length_c   1.000
_cell.angle_alpha   90.00
_cell.angle_beta   90.00
_cell.angle_gamma   90.00
#
_symmetry.space_group_name_H-M   'P 1'
#
loop_
_entity.id
_entity.type
_entity.pdbx_description
1 polymer ?
#
loop_
_entity_poly.entity_id
_entity_poly.type
_entity_poly.pdbx_seq_one_letter_code
_entity_poly.pdbx_strand_id
1 'polypeptide(L)'
;MSKVKDKAIVSAAQASTAYSQIDSFSHLYDRGGNLTVNGKPSYSVDQAATQLLRDGAAYRDFDGNGKIDLTYTFLTSATQSTMNKHGISGFSQFNAQQKAQAALAMQSWSDVANVTFTEKASGGDGHMTFGNYSGGQDGAAAFAYLPGTGAGYDGTSWYLTNNSYTPNKTPDLNNYGRQTLTHEIGHTLGLAHPGDYNAGNGNPTYNDATYGQDTRGYSLMSYWSESNTNQNFSKGGVEAYASGPLIDDIAAIQKLYGANLNTRAGDTTYGFNSNTGRDFLSATSNADKLVFSVWDGGGNDTLDFSGFTQNQKINLNATSFSDVGGLVGNVSIAKGVTVENAFGGAGNDLIIGNQAANLIKGGAGNDLIYGGGGADQLWGGAGSDTFVYGASSDSKPGAADKIFDFTSGSDKIDLSGITKGAGVTFVNAFTGHAGDAVLSYASGTNLGTLAVDFSGHGVADFLVTTVGQAAASDIVA
;
A
#
# COMPACT_ATOMS: atom_id res chain seq x y z
N MET A 1 -59.60 -18.18 -28.28
CA MET A 1 -58.43 -18.98 -27.87
C MET A 1 -57.24 -18.40 -28.63
N SER A 2 -56.13 -17.94 -28.07
CA SER A 2 -55.49 -18.13 -26.77
C SER A 2 -54.73 -16.83 -26.43
N LYS A 3 -54.78 -16.39 -25.18
CA LYS A 3 -53.97 -15.29 -24.64
C LYS A 3 -52.55 -15.81 -24.41
N VAL A 4 -51.56 -15.27 -25.09
CA VAL A 4 -50.15 -15.44 -24.70
C VAL A 4 -49.88 -14.42 -23.60
N LYS A 5 -49.56 -14.93 -22.40
CA LYS A 5 -49.13 -14.14 -21.25
C LYS A 5 -47.70 -13.67 -21.51
N ASP A 6 -47.49 -12.35 -21.47
CA ASP A 6 -46.17 -11.77 -21.28
C ASP A 6 -45.60 -12.26 -19.95
N LYS A 7 -44.48 -12.99 -20.02
CA LYS A 7 -43.64 -13.24 -18.85
C LYS A 7 -42.85 -11.96 -18.61
N ALA A 8 -43.28 -11.18 -17.61
CA ALA A 8 -42.42 -10.19 -17.00
C ALA A 8 -41.14 -10.90 -16.52
N ILE A 9 -40.00 -10.47 -17.04
CA ILE A 9 -38.70 -10.81 -16.49
C ILE A 9 -38.63 -10.06 -15.16
N VAL A 10 -38.87 -10.78 -14.06
CA VAL A 10 -38.53 -10.28 -12.73
C VAL A 10 -37.01 -10.25 -12.71
N SER A 11 -36.40 -9.07 -12.83
CA SER A 11 -34.96 -8.92 -12.57
C SER A 11 -34.71 -9.40 -11.15
N ALA A 12 -33.79 -10.35 -10.97
CA ALA A 12 -33.36 -10.73 -9.64
C ALA A 12 -32.89 -9.48 -8.90
N ALA A 13 -33.31 -9.34 -7.65
CA ALA A 13 -32.83 -8.27 -6.79
C ALA A 13 -31.28 -8.31 -6.77
N GLN A 14 -30.66 -7.16 -7.01
CA GLN A 14 -29.20 -7.04 -7.17
C GLN A 14 -28.71 -5.84 -6.37
N ALA A 15 -27.48 -5.94 -5.85
CA ALA A 15 -26.83 -4.82 -5.17
C ALA A 15 -26.61 -3.64 -6.15
N SER A 16 -26.45 -2.44 -5.60
CA SER A 16 -26.24 -1.22 -6.38
C SER A 16 -24.90 -1.23 -7.12
N THR A 17 -24.76 -0.31 -8.07
CA THR A 17 -23.49 -0.04 -8.73
C THR A 17 -22.43 0.45 -7.73
N ALA A 18 -22.81 1.26 -6.72
CA ALA A 18 -21.89 1.78 -5.71
C ALA A 18 -21.29 0.64 -4.87
N TYR A 19 -22.13 -0.28 -4.36
CA TYR A 19 -21.65 -1.46 -3.67
C TYR A 19 -20.78 -2.34 -4.57
N SER A 20 -21.18 -2.53 -5.83
CA SER A 20 -20.39 -3.33 -6.79
C SER A 20 -19.01 -2.73 -7.07
N GLN A 21 -18.88 -1.39 -7.04
CA GLN A 21 -17.59 -0.69 -7.19
C GLN A 21 -16.70 -0.89 -5.96
N ILE A 22 -17.26 -0.80 -4.75
CA ILE A 22 -16.56 -1.11 -3.49
C ILE A 22 -16.04 -2.55 -3.51
N ASP A 23 -16.93 -3.52 -3.76
CA ASP A 23 -16.62 -4.96 -3.79
C ASP A 23 -15.58 -5.31 -4.86
N SER A 24 -15.72 -4.73 -6.07
CA SER A 24 -14.73 -4.95 -7.13
C SER A 24 -13.34 -4.41 -6.76
N PHE A 25 -13.28 -3.26 -6.09
CA PHE A 25 -12.01 -2.66 -5.69
C PHE A 25 -11.38 -3.38 -4.49
N SER A 26 -12.17 -3.83 -3.51
CA SER A 26 -11.66 -4.59 -2.36
C SER A 26 -10.98 -5.90 -2.76
N HIS A 27 -11.39 -6.49 -3.89
CA HIS A 27 -10.85 -7.74 -4.43
C HIS A 27 -9.89 -7.56 -5.62
N LEU A 28 -9.61 -6.32 -6.04
CA LEU A 28 -8.84 -6.04 -7.25
C LEU A 28 -7.40 -6.60 -7.21
N TYR A 29 -6.80 -6.60 -6.02
CA TYR A 29 -5.41 -7.01 -5.79
C TYR A 29 -5.29 -8.29 -4.95
N ASP A 30 -6.35 -9.09 -4.88
CA ASP A 30 -6.34 -10.37 -4.17
C ASP A 30 -5.22 -11.28 -4.70
N ARG A 31 -4.49 -11.91 -3.75
CA ARG A 31 -3.33 -12.74 -4.07
C ARG A 31 -3.23 -13.99 -3.20
N GLY A 32 -2.59 -15.03 -3.76
CA GLY A 32 -2.46 -16.34 -3.11
C GLY A 32 -3.57 -17.34 -3.50
N GLY A 33 -3.61 -18.46 -2.77
CA GLY A 33 -4.59 -19.53 -3.00
C GLY A 33 -4.44 -20.19 -4.37
N ASN A 34 -5.58 -20.42 -5.05
CA ASN A 34 -5.62 -21.01 -6.39
C ASN A 34 -5.65 -19.95 -7.50
N LEU A 35 -5.42 -18.68 -7.18
CA LEU A 35 -5.43 -17.60 -8.15
C LEU A 35 -4.21 -17.69 -9.08
N THR A 36 -4.38 -17.18 -10.29
CA THR A 36 -3.29 -17.05 -11.27
C THR A 36 -3.23 -15.62 -11.77
N VAL A 37 -2.02 -15.11 -12.00
CA VAL A 37 -1.80 -13.79 -12.60
C VAL A 37 -0.87 -13.97 -13.80
N ASN A 38 -1.34 -13.58 -14.99
CA ASN A 38 -0.64 -13.77 -16.26
C ASN A 38 -0.14 -15.20 -16.50
N GLY A 39 -0.97 -16.20 -16.19
CA GLY A 39 -0.64 -17.62 -16.38
C GLY A 39 0.36 -18.19 -15.36
N LYS A 40 0.71 -17.43 -14.31
CA LYS A 40 1.61 -17.84 -13.23
C LYS A 40 0.84 -18.04 -11.93
N PRO A 41 1.34 -18.86 -10.99
CA PRO A 41 0.74 -18.93 -9.65
C PRO A 41 0.75 -17.54 -8.99
N SER A 42 -0.35 -17.18 -8.36
CA SER A 42 -0.46 -16.01 -7.50
C SER A 42 0.11 -16.36 -6.12
N TYR A 43 1.13 -15.65 -5.68
CA TYR A 43 1.72 -15.85 -4.35
C TYR A 43 1.10 -14.87 -3.36
N SER A 44 0.80 -15.32 -2.14
CA SER A 44 0.56 -14.42 -1.00
C SER A 44 1.83 -13.64 -0.64
N VAL A 45 1.69 -12.59 0.18
CA VAL A 45 2.83 -11.82 0.71
C VAL A 45 3.85 -12.75 1.41
N ASP A 46 3.39 -13.73 2.20
CA ASP A 46 4.29 -14.67 2.89
C ASP A 46 5.03 -15.63 1.95
N GLN A 47 4.36 -16.05 0.86
CA GLN A 47 4.96 -16.91 -0.15
C GLN A 47 6.04 -16.14 -0.93
N ALA A 48 5.75 -14.89 -1.33
CA ALA A 48 6.71 -14.00 -1.98
C ALA A 48 7.90 -13.68 -1.07
N ALA A 49 7.64 -13.35 0.20
CA ALA A 49 8.69 -13.15 1.20
C ALA A 49 9.59 -14.39 1.36
N THR A 50 9.01 -15.59 1.36
CA THR A 50 9.80 -16.83 1.42
C THR A 50 10.66 -17.03 0.17
N GLN A 51 10.13 -16.69 -1.00
CA GLN A 51 10.83 -16.79 -2.28
C GLN A 51 12.02 -15.82 -2.38
N LEU A 52 11.86 -14.59 -1.87
CA LEU A 52 12.94 -13.59 -1.76
C LEU A 52 14.08 -14.06 -0.84
N LEU A 53 13.80 -14.96 0.09
CA LEU A 53 14.76 -15.47 1.09
C LEU A 53 15.29 -16.88 0.77
N ARG A 54 15.04 -17.40 -0.43
CA ARG A 54 15.33 -18.81 -0.78
C ARG A 54 16.80 -19.21 -0.61
N ASP A 55 17.71 -18.24 -0.69
CA ASP A 55 19.15 -18.49 -0.59
C ASP A 55 19.64 -18.65 0.87
N GLY A 56 18.80 -18.31 1.87
CA GLY A 56 19.11 -18.46 3.29
C GLY A 56 20.25 -17.57 3.79
N ALA A 57 20.61 -16.53 3.03
CA ALA A 57 21.66 -15.57 3.37
C ALA A 57 21.14 -14.55 4.39
N ALA A 58 21.86 -14.39 5.51
CA ALA A 58 21.51 -13.44 6.56
C ALA A 58 22.74 -13.07 7.40
N TYR A 59 22.73 -11.87 7.97
CA TYR A 59 23.62 -11.54 9.09
C TYR A 59 23.20 -12.28 10.37
N ARG A 60 24.13 -12.36 11.32
CA ARG A 60 23.88 -12.92 12.65
C ARG A 60 24.06 -11.81 13.68
N ASP A 61 23.12 -11.73 14.61
CA ASP A 61 23.24 -10.91 15.81
C ASP A 61 24.31 -11.56 16.72
N PHE A 62 25.53 -11.02 16.70
CA PHE A 62 26.65 -11.58 17.45
C PHE A 62 26.70 -11.11 18.90
N ASP A 63 26.14 -9.94 19.20
CA ASP A 63 26.14 -9.36 20.55
C ASP A 63 24.86 -9.69 21.35
N GLY A 64 23.85 -10.26 20.69
CA GLY A 64 22.60 -10.74 21.27
C GLY A 64 21.64 -9.62 21.66
N ASN A 65 21.75 -8.44 21.04
CA ASN A 65 20.96 -7.27 21.40
C ASN A 65 19.56 -7.22 20.75
N GLY A 66 19.24 -8.20 19.90
CA GLY A 66 17.95 -8.31 19.22
C GLY A 66 17.84 -7.46 17.95
N LYS A 67 18.97 -6.96 17.42
CA LYS A 67 19.09 -6.20 16.18
C LYS A 67 20.30 -6.67 15.40
N ILE A 68 20.35 -6.29 14.12
CA ILE A 68 21.56 -6.39 13.30
C ILE A 68 22.19 -5.02 13.19
N ASP A 69 23.32 -4.81 13.84
CA ASP A 69 24.03 -3.53 13.83
C ASP A 69 25.09 -3.53 12.73
N LEU A 70 24.80 -2.89 11.59
CA LEU A 70 25.71 -2.80 10.46
C LEU A 70 26.49 -1.49 10.49
N THR A 71 27.79 -1.58 10.20
CA THR A 71 28.59 -0.40 9.90
C THR A 71 28.75 -0.23 8.39
N TYR A 72 28.96 0.99 7.91
CA TYR A 72 29.24 1.22 6.49
C TYR A 72 30.33 2.26 6.23
N THR A 73 30.94 2.19 5.05
CA THR A 73 31.88 3.19 4.55
C THR A 73 31.67 3.44 3.05
N PHE A 74 31.68 4.72 2.66
CA PHE A 74 31.84 5.11 1.26
C PHE A 74 33.32 5.06 0.88
N LEU A 75 33.69 4.16 -0.03
CA LEU A 75 35.08 3.98 -0.42
C LEU A 75 35.65 5.27 -1.02
N THR A 76 36.84 5.67 -0.58
CA THR A 76 37.59 6.81 -1.14
C THR A 76 38.67 6.36 -2.13
N SER A 77 39.05 5.10 -2.09
CA SER A 77 39.96 4.44 -3.03
C SER A 77 39.67 2.94 -3.09
N ALA A 78 40.02 2.30 -4.20
CA ALA A 78 40.03 0.84 -4.35
C ALA A 78 41.30 0.42 -5.09
N THR A 79 42.00 -0.60 -4.58
CA THR A 79 43.22 -1.10 -5.23
C THR A 79 42.88 -1.85 -6.51
N GLN A 80 43.83 -1.97 -7.44
CA GLN A 80 43.63 -2.79 -8.64
C GLN A 80 43.32 -4.25 -8.29
N SER A 81 43.89 -4.78 -7.20
CA SER A 81 43.58 -6.12 -6.71
C SER A 81 42.11 -6.25 -6.27
N THR A 82 41.58 -5.26 -5.56
CA THR A 82 40.17 -5.18 -5.18
C THR A 82 39.28 -5.13 -6.42
N MET A 83 39.59 -4.24 -7.37
CA MET A 83 38.80 -4.08 -8.59
C MET A 83 38.80 -5.37 -9.44
N ASN A 84 39.96 -6.01 -9.62
CA ASN A 84 40.08 -7.28 -10.33
C ASN A 84 39.30 -8.41 -9.64
N LYS A 85 39.29 -8.45 -8.30
CA LYS A 85 38.54 -9.45 -7.52
C LYS A 85 37.04 -9.42 -7.84
N HIS A 86 36.51 -8.24 -8.14
CA HIS A 86 35.10 -8.03 -8.51
C HIS A 86 34.89 -7.94 -10.04
N GLY A 87 35.91 -8.16 -10.86
CA GLY A 87 35.79 -8.10 -12.32
C GLY A 87 35.46 -6.72 -12.88
N ILE A 88 35.84 -5.65 -12.17
CA ILE A 88 35.52 -4.25 -12.51
C ILE A 88 36.78 -3.40 -12.69
N SER A 89 36.62 -2.21 -13.25
CA SER A 89 37.69 -1.24 -13.48
C SER A 89 37.20 0.22 -13.35
N GLY A 90 38.15 1.15 -13.26
CA GLY A 90 37.90 2.59 -13.25
C GLY A 90 37.06 3.04 -12.06
N PHE A 91 37.61 2.83 -10.87
CA PHE A 91 37.02 3.24 -9.59
C PHE A 91 36.71 4.75 -9.56
N SER A 92 35.56 5.10 -8.98
CA SER A 92 35.36 6.44 -8.43
C SER A 92 34.60 6.37 -7.11
N GLN A 93 34.90 7.29 -6.20
CA GLN A 93 34.16 7.41 -4.95
C GLN A 93 32.73 7.89 -5.19
N PHE A 94 31.84 7.61 -4.25
CA PHE A 94 30.50 8.21 -4.25
C PHE A 94 30.57 9.73 -4.15
N ASN A 95 29.81 10.42 -4.99
CA ASN A 95 29.62 11.87 -4.89
C ASN A 95 28.66 12.22 -3.72
N ALA A 96 28.51 13.51 -3.39
CA ALA A 96 27.70 13.94 -2.26
C ALA A 96 26.21 13.51 -2.36
N GLN A 97 25.64 13.57 -3.56
CA GLN A 97 24.24 13.15 -3.80
C GLN A 97 24.08 11.64 -3.61
N GLN A 98 25.00 10.83 -4.14
CA GLN A 98 24.99 9.38 -3.94
C GLN A 98 25.09 9.01 -2.45
N LYS A 99 25.95 9.68 -1.69
CA LYS A 99 26.08 9.45 -0.23
C LYS A 99 24.78 9.78 0.51
N ALA A 100 24.20 10.94 0.23
CA ALA A 100 22.94 11.36 0.86
C ALA A 100 21.80 10.39 0.56
N GLN A 101 21.68 9.94 -0.70
CA GLN A 101 20.61 9.05 -1.14
C GLN A 101 20.82 7.61 -0.64
N ALA A 102 22.06 7.15 -0.52
CA ALA A 102 22.37 5.86 0.11
C ALA A 102 22.00 5.86 1.59
N ALA A 103 22.22 6.97 2.31
CA ALA A 103 21.79 7.10 3.71
C ALA A 103 20.26 7.02 3.83
N LEU A 104 19.50 7.66 2.93
CA LEU A 104 18.04 7.55 2.91
C LEU A 104 17.54 6.14 2.55
N ALA A 105 18.24 5.43 1.65
CA ALA A 105 17.93 4.04 1.31
C ALA A 105 18.22 3.08 2.47
N MET A 106 19.32 3.26 3.20
CA MET A 106 19.58 2.52 4.44
C MET A 106 18.53 2.84 5.51
N GLN A 107 18.15 4.12 5.65
CA GLN A 107 17.13 4.55 6.59
C GLN A 107 15.78 3.85 6.33
N SER A 108 15.36 3.73 5.07
CA SER A 108 14.10 3.06 4.72
C SER A 108 14.09 1.55 5.03
N TRP A 109 15.24 0.88 4.97
CA TRP A 109 15.38 -0.50 5.45
C TRP A 109 15.34 -0.60 6.98
N SER A 110 16.05 0.29 7.69
CA SER A 110 16.04 0.32 9.17
C SER A 110 14.69 0.71 9.78
N ASP A 111 13.86 1.41 9.00
CA ASP A 111 12.50 1.75 9.42
C ASP A 111 11.66 0.49 9.58
N VAL A 112 11.81 -0.50 8.70
CA VAL A 112 10.88 -1.62 8.59
C VAL A 112 11.35 -2.87 9.33
N ALA A 113 12.65 -3.01 9.61
CA ALA A 113 13.22 -4.15 10.30
C ALA A 113 14.23 -3.74 11.38
N ASN A 114 14.54 -4.65 12.32
CA ASN A 114 15.50 -4.40 13.39
C ASN A 114 16.96 -4.47 12.89
N VAL A 115 17.30 -3.57 11.97
CA VAL A 115 18.64 -3.39 11.41
C VAL A 115 19.04 -1.93 11.61
N THR A 116 20.27 -1.68 12.03
CA THR A 116 20.82 -0.32 12.14
C THR A 116 22.00 -0.13 11.20
N PHE A 117 22.21 1.12 10.77
CA PHE A 117 23.31 1.48 9.88
C PHE A 117 24.10 2.65 10.49
N THR A 118 25.39 2.45 10.72
CA THR A 118 26.28 3.48 11.30
C THR A 118 27.50 3.70 10.40
N GLU A 119 27.75 4.93 9.97
CA GLU A 119 28.97 5.24 9.22
C GLU A 119 30.21 5.09 10.11
N LYS A 120 31.03 4.07 9.85
CA LYS A 120 32.21 3.73 10.62
C LYS A 120 33.13 2.83 9.80
N ALA A 121 34.44 2.90 10.04
CA ALA A 121 35.45 2.15 9.30
C ALA A 121 35.33 0.61 9.39
N SER A 122 34.73 0.07 10.46
CA SER A 122 34.44 -1.37 10.67
C SER A 122 33.70 -1.60 11.99
N GLY A 123 33.24 -2.84 12.19
CA GLY A 123 32.59 -3.32 13.42
C GLY A 123 31.11 -3.65 13.21
N GLY A 124 30.40 -3.92 14.31
CA GLY A 124 29.02 -4.41 14.26
C GLY A 124 28.94 -5.87 13.84
N ASP A 125 27.74 -6.32 13.49
CA ASP A 125 27.43 -7.66 12.99
C ASP A 125 27.87 -7.88 11.54
N GLY A 126 28.14 -6.77 10.84
CA GLY A 126 28.60 -6.75 9.46
C GLY A 126 29.09 -5.36 9.07
N HIS A 127 29.89 -5.31 7.99
CA HIS A 127 30.42 -4.07 7.44
C HIS A 127 30.09 -3.96 5.95
N MET A 128 29.55 -2.82 5.55
CA MET A 128 29.14 -2.54 4.18
C MET A 128 30.04 -1.52 3.49
N THR A 129 30.26 -1.69 2.19
CA THR A 129 31.04 -0.73 1.39
C THR A 129 30.33 -0.36 0.10
N PHE A 130 30.42 0.92 -0.24
CA PHE A 130 29.82 1.49 -1.44
C PHE A 130 30.90 2.12 -2.32
N GLY A 131 30.90 1.82 -3.63
CA GLY A 131 31.83 2.40 -4.60
C GLY A 131 31.29 2.37 -6.03
N ASN A 132 31.81 3.27 -6.87
CA ASN A 132 31.47 3.26 -8.29
C ASN A 132 32.54 2.55 -9.12
N TYR A 133 32.13 2.00 -10.26
CA TYR A 133 33.01 1.49 -11.31
C TYR A 133 32.58 2.04 -12.68
N SER A 134 33.43 1.94 -13.70
CA SER A 134 33.14 2.49 -15.04
C SER A 134 33.25 1.48 -16.19
N GLY A 135 33.82 0.29 -15.95
CA GLY A 135 33.86 -0.81 -16.92
C GLY A 135 34.10 -2.18 -16.28
N GLY A 136 33.84 -3.25 -17.03
CA GLY A 136 33.66 -4.61 -16.51
C GLY A 136 32.19 -4.91 -16.18
N GLN A 137 31.89 -6.15 -15.78
CA GLN A 137 30.52 -6.60 -15.44
C GLN A 137 29.46 -6.18 -16.48
N ASP A 138 29.70 -6.55 -17.75
CA ASP A 138 28.89 -6.10 -18.87
C ASP A 138 27.39 -6.43 -18.66
N GLY A 139 26.54 -5.40 -18.80
CA GLY A 139 25.09 -5.52 -18.62
C GLY A 139 24.58 -5.19 -17.21
N ALA A 140 25.45 -5.07 -16.20
CA ALA A 140 25.06 -4.71 -14.84
C ALA A 140 24.98 -3.18 -14.65
N ALA A 141 23.83 -2.68 -14.20
CA ALA A 141 23.70 -1.30 -13.73
C ALA A 141 24.36 -1.10 -12.36
N ALA A 142 24.26 -2.11 -11.51
CA ALA A 142 24.93 -2.24 -10.22
C ALA A 142 24.96 -3.73 -9.86
N PHE A 143 25.69 -4.09 -8.81
CA PHE A 143 25.64 -5.41 -8.21
C PHE A 143 26.08 -5.36 -6.75
N ALA A 144 25.64 -6.34 -5.98
CA ALA A 144 25.99 -6.56 -4.59
C ALA A 144 26.16 -8.05 -4.30
N TYR A 145 26.61 -8.37 -3.10
CA TYR A 145 26.77 -9.75 -2.64
C TYR A 145 25.93 -10.00 -1.41
N LEU A 146 25.26 -11.16 -1.40
CA LEU A 146 24.51 -11.64 -0.25
C LEU A 146 25.45 -11.88 0.94
N PRO A 147 24.97 -11.73 2.19
CA PRO A 147 25.72 -12.12 3.39
C PRO A 147 26.20 -13.58 3.32
N GLY A 148 27.44 -13.83 3.74
CA GLY A 148 28.03 -15.17 3.76
C GLY A 148 28.65 -15.64 2.44
N THR A 149 28.73 -14.77 1.42
CA THR A 149 29.48 -15.03 0.17
C THR A 149 30.97 -15.24 0.44
N GLY A 150 31.53 -14.51 1.39
CA GLY A 150 32.90 -14.68 1.87
C GLY A 150 33.63 -13.37 2.12
N ALA A 151 34.82 -13.50 2.73
CA ALA A 151 35.62 -12.35 3.14
C ALA A 151 35.95 -11.39 1.97
N GLY A 152 35.59 -10.12 2.15
CA GLY A 152 35.75 -9.06 1.16
C GLY A 152 34.81 -9.18 -0.05
N TYR A 153 33.69 -9.88 0.09
CA TYR A 153 32.51 -9.82 -0.78
C TYR A 153 31.29 -9.35 0.02
N ASP A 154 31.11 -9.92 1.21
CA ASP A 154 30.00 -9.59 2.12
C ASP A 154 29.89 -8.08 2.36
N GLY A 155 28.67 -7.57 2.25
CA GLY A 155 28.35 -6.15 2.45
C GLY A 155 28.84 -5.21 1.34
N THR A 156 29.49 -5.71 0.28
CA THR A 156 29.98 -4.87 -0.81
C THR A 156 28.90 -4.65 -1.88
N SER A 157 28.72 -3.40 -2.31
CA SER A 157 27.87 -3.02 -3.44
C SER A 157 28.59 -2.03 -4.37
N TRP A 158 28.42 -2.22 -5.67
CA TRP A 158 29.14 -1.52 -6.73
C TRP A 158 28.21 -0.97 -7.79
N TYR A 159 28.41 0.30 -8.19
CA TYR A 159 27.45 1.04 -9.02
C TYR A 159 28.12 1.54 -10.30
N LEU A 160 27.56 1.20 -11.47
CA LEU A 160 28.12 1.61 -12.75
C LEU A 160 27.91 3.11 -12.94
N THR A 161 28.99 3.82 -13.25
CA THR A 161 28.96 5.21 -13.69
C THR A 161 29.96 5.41 -14.83
N ASN A 162 29.46 5.72 -16.02
CA ASN A 162 30.32 6.10 -17.15
C ASN A 162 29.59 7.10 -18.05
N ASN A 163 30.08 7.31 -19.27
CA ASN A 163 29.44 8.27 -20.20
C ASN A 163 28.18 7.71 -20.87
N SER A 164 28.03 6.38 -20.89
CA SER A 164 26.89 5.67 -21.50
C SER A 164 25.82 5.28 -20.48
N TYR A 165 26.15 5.26 -19.20
CA TYR A 165 25.22 4.98 -18.11
C TYR A 165 25.39 6.01 -16.98
N THR A 166 24.38 6.87 -16.85
CA THR A 166 24.34 8.00 -15.90
C THR A 166 23.30 7.92 -14.78
N PRO A 167 22.26 7.04 -14.76
CA PRO A 167 21.27 7.02 -13.69
C PRO A 167 21.85 7.01 -12.26
N ASN A 168 22.90 6.22 -12.02
CA ASN A 168 23.56 6.14 -10.72
C ASN A 168 24.35 7.39 -10.31
N LYS A 169 24.61 8.35 -11.22
CA LYS A 169 25.32 9.60 -10.91
C LYS A 169 24.44 10.59 -10.16
N THR A 170 23.13 10.54 -10.40
CA THR A 170 22.13 11.48 -9.87
C THR A 170 20.93 10.73 -9.28
N PRO A 171 21.15 9.83 -8.29
CA PRO A 171 20.04 9.18 -7.60
C PRO A 171 19.18 10.23 -6.91
N ASP A 172 17.87 10.11 -7.00
CA ASP A 172 16.92 11.03 -6.38
C ASP A 172 15.56 10.36 -6.20
N LEU A 173 14.69 10.97 -5.39
CA LEU A 173 13.33 10.50 -5.14
C LEU A 173 12.64 10.12 -6.47
N ASN A 174 12.03 8.94 -6.47
CA ASN A 174 11.25 8.36 -7.57
C ASN A 174 12.02 8.01 -8.84
N ASN A 175 13.35 8.12 -8.87
CA ASN A 175 14.13 7.73 -10.04
C ASN A 175 14.83 6.37 -9.87
N TYR A 176 15.22 5.78 -11.00
CA TYR A 176 15.83 4.45 -11.02
C TYR A 176 17.17 4.38 -10.26
N GLY A 177 17.94 5.47 -10.18
CA GLY A 177 19.18 5.52 -9.41
C GLY A 177 18.95 5.35 -7.91
N ARG A 178 17.90 5.97 -7.36
CA ARG A 178 17.51 5.78 -5.94
C ARG A 178 16.97 4.37 -5.69
N GLN A 179 16.14 3.83 -6.58
CA GLN A 179 15.69 2.44 -6.46
C GLN A 179 16.86 1.44 -6.52
N THR A 180 17.85 1.69 -7.39
CA THR A 180 19.06 0.85 -7.50
C THR A 180 19.84 0.81 -6.19
N LEU A 181 20.00 1.95 -5.49
CA LEU A 181 20.61 1.96 -4.16
C LEU A 181 19.84 1.07 -3.17
N THR A 182 18.51 1.24 -3.09
CA THR A 182 17.68 0.46 -2.17
C THR A 182 17.70 -1.03 -2.52
N HIS A 183 17.74 -1.38 -3.81
CA HIS A 183 17.84 -2.74 -4.33
C HIS A 183 19.15 -3.43 -3.96
N GLU A 184 20.29 -2.80 -4.23
CA GLU A 184 21.58 -3.39 -3.90
C GLU A 184 21.78 -3.51 -2.39
N ILE A 185 21.24 -2.57 -1.59
CA ILE A 185 21.21 -2.72 -0.13
C ILE A 185 20.36 -3.94 0.27
N GLY A 186 19.21 -4.18 -0.37
CA GLY A 186 18.41 -5.38 -0.18
C GLY A 186 19.19 -6.68 -0.38
N HIS A 187 19.99 -6.76 -1.46
CA HIS A 187 20.93 -7.87 -1.68
C HIS A 187 21.93 -8.00 -0.54
N THR A 188 22.60 -6.91 -0.15
CA THR A 188 23.56 -6.96 0.97
C THR A 188 22.93 -7.35 2.30
N LEU A 189 21.61 -7.25 2.44
CA LEU A 189 20.84 -7.69 3.61
C LEU A 189 20.34 -9.14 3.51
N GLY A 190 20.44 -9.78 2.34
CA GLY A 190 20.08 -11.19 2.15
C GLY A 190 18.88 -11.46 1.25
N LEU A 191 18.32 -10.44 0.59
CA LEU A 191 17.18 -10.62 -0.33
C LEU A 191 17.69 -10.94 -1.72
N ALA A 192 17.22 -12.03 -2.31
CA ALA A 192 17.44 -12.36 -3.72
C ALA A 192 16.43 -11.65 -4.62
N HIS A 193 16.65 -11.69 -5.94
CA HIS A 193 15.57 -11.41 -6.88
C HIS A 193 14.41 -12.40 -6.69
N PRO A 194 13.14 -12.02 -6.90
CA PRO A 194 11.98 -12.92 -6.79
C PRO A 194 12.06 -14.20 -7.64
N GLY A 195 12.78 -14.19 -8.76
CA GLY A 195 13.04 -15.36 -9.60
C GLY A 195 14.52 -15.59 -9.85
N ASP A 196 14.84 -16.73 -10.48
CA ASP A 196 16.22 -17.12 -10.83
C ASP A 196 16.66 -16.47 -12.15
N TYR A 197 16.82 -15.15 -12.11
CA TYR A 197 17.34 -14.35 -13.22
C TYR A 197 18.41 -13.37 -12.72
N ASN A 198 19.31 -12.97 -13.61
CA ASN A 198 20.34 -11.98 -13.32
C ASN A 198 20.70 -11.19 -14.59
N ALA A 199 21.08 -9.92 -14.44
CA ALA A 199 21.60 -9.13 -15.55
C ALA A 199 22.89 -9.76 -16.11
N GLY A 200 23.06 -9.68 -17.44
CA GLY A 200 24.21 -10.29 -18.14
C GLY A 200 24.09 -11.81 -18.39
N ASN A 201 23.11 -12.49 -17.78
CA ASN A 201 22.85 -13.92 -17.99
C ASN A 201 21.65 -14.14 -18.92
N GLY A 202 21.91 -14.16 -20.23
CA GLY A 202 20.86 -14.30 -21.24
C GLY A 202 19.97 -13.06 -21.36
N ASN A 203 18.74 -13.24 -21.83
CA ASN A 203 17.75 -12.18 -22.02
C ASN A 203 16.47 -12.52 -21.23
N PRO A 204 16.51 -12.48 -19.88
CA PRO A 204 15.35 -12.83 -19.08
C PRO A 204 14.20 -11.84 -19.35
N THR A 205 12.99 -12.35 -19.26
CA THR A 205 11.73 -11.60 -19.42
C THR A 205 10.80 -11.91 -18.26
N TYR A 206 9.72 -11.15 -18.12
CA TYR A 206 8.68 -11.47 -17.13
C TYR A 206 8.08 -12.87 -17.32
N ASN A 207 8.17 -13.47 -18.51
CA ASN A 207 7.76 -14.88 -18.71
C ASN A 207 8.60 -15.87 -17.89
N ASP A 208 9.82 -15.48 -17.51
CA ASP A 208 10.73 -16.27 -16.68
C ASP A 208 10.49 -16.07 -15.17
N ALA A 209 9.59 -15.14 -14.78
CA ALA A 209 9.20 -14.95 -13.39
C ALA A 209 8.56 -16.20 -12.79
N THR A 210 8.88 -16.48 -11.53
CA THR A 210 8.42 -17.66 -10.78
C THR A 210 6.93 -17.56 -10.41
N TYR A 211 6.47 -16.36 -10.04
CA TYR A 211 5.09 -16.09 -9.63
C TYR A 211 4.60 -14.78 -10.23
N GLY A 212 3.27 -14.58 -10.24
CA GLY A 212 2.66 -13.48 -10.97
C GLY A 212 2.89 -12.07 -10.38
N GLN A 213 3.18 -11.98 -9.09
CA GLN A 213 3.48 -10.70 -8.41
C GLN A 213 4.97 -10.35 -8.42
N ASP A 214 5.80 -11.06 -9.17
CA ASP A 214 7.19 -10.66 -9.41
C ASP A 214 7.21 -9.44 -10.35
N THR A 215 6.94 -8.27 -9.79
CA THR A 215 7.04 -6.98 -10.47
C THR A 215 7.47 -5.92 -9.46
N ARG A 216 7.95 -4.79 -9.97
CA ARG A 216 8.24 -3.57 -9.20
C ARG A 216 7.01 -2.92 -8.58
N GLY A 217 5.81 -3.49 -8.79
CA GLY A 217 4.61 -3.13 -8.03
C GLY A 217 4.56 -3.74 -6.63
N TYR A 218 5.28 -4.84 -6.39
CA TYR A 218 5.25 -5.58 -5.12
C TYR A 218 6.61 -5.69 -4.43
N SER A 219 7.70 -5.74 -5.21
CA SER A 219 9.07 -5.83 -4.71
C SER A 219 10.03 -5.02 -5.58
N LEU A 220 10.82 -4.14 -4.95
CA LEU A 220 11.90 -3.43 -5.65
C LEU A 220 13.06 -4.37 -6.04
N MET A 221 13.07 -5.61 -5.55
CA MET A 221 14.00 -6.66 -5.98
C MET A 221 13.65 -7.23 -7.36
N SER A 222 12.48 -6.89 -7.92
CA SER A 222 12.08 -7.35 -9.25
C SER A 222 12.73 -6.56 -10.39
N TYR A 223 12.97 -7.25 -11.52
CA TYR A 223 13.38 -6.62 -12.77
C TYR A 223 12.20 -6.11 -13.59
N TRP A 224 10.98 -6.60 -13.31
CA TRP A 224 9.85 -6.45 -14.20
C TRP A 224 9.00 -5.24 -13.83
N SER A 225 8.58 -4.46 -14.82
CA SER A 225 7.69 -3.31 -14.61
C SER A 225 6.38 -3.76 -13.93
N GLU A 226 5.89 -2.89 -13.05
CA GLU A 226 4.59 -2.94 -12.39
C GLU A 226 3.43 -3.09 -13.39
N SER A 227 3.60 -2.60 -14.62
CA SER A 227 2.60 -2.70 -15.70
C SER A 227 2.26 -4.14 -16.08
N ASN A 228 3.15 -5.11 -15.83
CA ASN A 228 2.82 -6.53 -16.03
C ASN A 228 1.63 -6.94 -15.15
N THR A 229 1.43 -6.33 -13.99
CA THR A 229 0.37 -6.66 -13.03
C THR A 229 -0.74 -5.61 -12.98
N ASN A 230 -0.85 -4.79 -14.04
CA ASN A 230 -1.85 -3.72 -14.23
C ASN A 230 -1.73 -2.51 -13.30
N GLN A 231 -0.64 -2.38 -12.53
CA GLN A 231 -0.27 -1.12 -11.89
C GLN A 231 0.29 -0.13 -12.92
N ASN A 232 0.34 1.15 -12.54
CA ASN A 232 0.92 2.19 -13.37
C ASN A 232 1.51 3.30 -12.49
N PHE A 233 2.84 3.44 -12.52
CA PHE A 233 3.56 4.46 -11.74
C PHE A 233 3.97 5.68 -12.58
N SER A 234 3.40 5.83 -13.77
CA SER A 234 3.65 6.97 -14.65
C SER A 234 2.56 8.02 -14.54
N LYS A 235 2.98 9.28 -14.41
CA LYS A 235 2.11 10.47 -14.43
C LYS A 235 2.75 11.55 -15.27
N GLY A 236 1.97 12.16 -16.16
CA GLY A 236 2.47 13.14 -17.12
C GLY A 236 3.54 12.60 -18.08
N GLY A 237 3.54 11.28 -18.34
CA GLY A 237 4.53 10.62 -19.19
C GLY A 237 5.89 10.37 -18.52
N VAL A 238 6.00 10.62 -17.21
CA VAL A 238 7.23 10.37 -16.44
C VAL A 238 6.99 9.24 -15.46
N GLU A 239 7.68 8.13 -15.66
CA GLU A 239 7.70 6.97 -14.76
C GLU A 239 8.23 7.34 -13.37
N ALA A 240 7.77 6.64 -12.33
CA ALA A 240 8.30 6.71 -10.98
C ALA A 240 8.70 5.31 -10.50
N TYR A 241 9.73 5.26 -9.68
CA TYR A 241 10.28 4.05 -9.09
C TYR A 241 10.22 4.14 -7.57
N ALA A 242 9.74 3.10 -6.90
CA ALA A 242 9.73 3.05 -5.44
C ALA A 242 11.12 3.31 -4.86
N SER A 243 11.21 4.25 -3.90
CA SER A 243 12.47 4.66 -3.27
C SER A 243 12.75 3.95 -1.94
N GLY A 244 11.72 3.35 -1.32
CA GLY A 244 11.80 2.51 -0.13
C GLY A 244 11.23 1.11 -0.38
N PRO A 245 11.43 0.17 0.56
CA PRO A 245 10.91 -1.20 0.49
C PRO A 245 9.40 -1.25 0.19
N LEU A 246 8.99 -2.13 -0.72
CA LEU A 246 7.58 -2.41 -1.02
C LEU A 246 7.06 -3.59 -0.20
N ILE A 247 5.77 -3.91 -0.35
CA ILE A 247 5.05 -4.85 0.52
C ILE A 247 5.73 -6.22 0.71
N ASP A 248 6.26 -6.81 -0.37
CA ASP A 248 6.92 -8.12 -0.30
C ASP A 248 8.35 -7.99 0.26
N ASP A 249 9.01 -6.86 0.01
CA ASP A 249 10.33 -6.54 0.55
C ASP A 249 10.28 -6.38 2.08
N ILE A 250 9.26 -5.66 2.58
CA ILE A 250 9.01 -5.44 4.00
C ILE A 250 8.77 -6.79 4.68
N ALA A 251 7.89 -7.62 4.13
CA ALA A 251 7.61 -8.94 4.70
C ALA A 251 8.85 -9.85 4.72
N ALA A 252 9.67 -9.82 3.66
CA ALA A 252 10.91 -10.58 3.60
C ALA A 252 11.93 -10.14 4.65
N ILE A 253 12.22 -8.84 4.72
CA ILE A 253 13.25 -8.34 5.65
C ILE A 253 12.82 -8.50 7.11
N GLN A 254 11.52 -8.34 7.41
CA GLN A 254 10.98 -8.60 8.74
C GLN A 254 11.02 -10.09 9.11
N LYS A 255 10.88 -10.99 8.13
CA LYS A 255 11.04 -12.42 8.36
C LYS A 255 12.49 -12.79 8.69
N LEU A 256 13.48 -12.05 8.17
CA LEU A 256 14.88 -12.23 8.53
C LEU A 256 15.25 -11.63 9.89
N TYR A 257 14.91 -10.36 10.10
CA TYR A 257 15.48 -9.56 11.20
C TYR A 257 14.44 -9.05 12.20
N GLY A 258 13.17 -9.42 12.04
CA GLY A 258 12.07 -8.96 12.88
C GLY A 258 11.59 -7.55 12.51
N ALA A 259 10.32 -7.30 12.76
CA ALA A 259 9.68 -6.00 12.57
C ALA A 259 10.19 -4.95 13.56
N ASN A 260 10.45 -3.73 13.07
CA ASN A 260 10.80 -2.59 13.92
C ASN A 260 9.55 -1.82 14.33
N LEU A 261 8.96 -2.23 15.46
CA LEU A 261 7.73 -1.63 16.01
C LEU A 261 7.94 -0.27 16.68
N ASN A 262 9.19 0.22 16.79
CA ASN A 262 9.45 1.57 17.31
C ASN A 262 9.29 2.65 16.24
N THR A 263 9.29 2.25 14.96
CA THR A 263 9.19 3.19 13.85
C THR A 263 7.80 3.78 13.81
N ARG A 264 7.71 5.11 13.89
CA ARG A 264 6.45 5.86 13.74
C ARG A 264 5.35 5.44 14.72
N ALA A 265 5.71 4.91 15.91
CA ALA A 265 4.79 4.35 16.90
C ALA A 265 3.83 5.34 17.62
N GLY A 266 3.59 6.52 17.05
CA GLY A 266 2.54 7.46 17.47
C GLY A 266 1.86 8.05 16.23
N ASP A 267 0.89 8.92 16.42
CA ASP A 267 0.03 9.41 15.32
C ASP A 267 0.82 9.95 14.11
N THR A 268 0.71 9.24 12.99
CA THR A 268 1.47 9.52 11.78
C THR A 268 0.56 9.88 10.61
N THR A 269 0.90 10.96 9.90
CA THR A 269 0.27 11.33 8.63
C THR A 269 1.20 10.99 7.46
N TYR A 270 0.67 10.26 6.49
CA TYR A 270 1.31 9.88 5.23
C TYR A 270 0.67 10.64 4.06
N GLY A 271 1.45 10.97 3.03
CA GLY A 271 0.97 11.78 1.90
C GLY A 271 1.12 13.28 2.15
N PHE A 272 0.07 14.06 1.92
CA PHE A 272 0.06 15.49 2.25
C PHE A 272 0.17 15.70 3.76
N ASN A 273 0.73 16.86 4.16
CA ASN A 273 0.90 17.21 5.57
C ASN A 273 1.70 16.16 6.38
N SER A 274 2.56 15.39 5.69
CA SER A 274 3.27 14.27 6.30
C SER A 274 4.18 14.71 7.45
N ASN A 275 4.17 13.93 8.54
CA ASN A 275 5.10 14.07 9.67
C ASN A 275 6.11 12.90 9.75
N THR A 276 6.18 12.05 8.70
CA THR A 276 7.02 10.84 8.66
C THR A 276 8.53 11.12 8.68
N GLY A 277 8.93 12.32 8.25
CA GLY A 277 10.33 12.64 7.99
C GLY A 277 10.96 11.78 6.89
N ARG A 278 10.16 11.25 5.94
CA ARG A 278 10.63 10.51 4.77
C ARG A 278 10.16 11.16 3.49
N ASP A 279 11.07 11.30 2.54
CA ASP A 279 10.81 11.87 1.22
C ASP A 279 9.75 11.08 0.45
N PHE A 280 9.91 9.74 0.40
CA PHE A 280 9.02 8.86 -0.37
C PHE A 280 7.62 8.64 0.23
N LEU A 281 7.39 9.12 1.46
CA LEU A 281 6.09 9.06 2.14
C LEU A 281 5.35 10.41 2.17
N SER A 282 5.94 11.44 1.57
CA SER A 282 5.45 12.82 1.63
C SER A 282 4.97 13.31 0.25
N ALA A 283 3.83 14.01 0.23
CA ALA A 283 3.37 14.81 -0.88
C ALA A 283 3.29 16.29 -0.47
N THR A 284 3.63 17.16 -1.41
CA THR A 284 3.63 18.62 -1.29
C THR A 284 2.89 19.29 -2.43
N SER A 285 2.60 18.56 -3.52
CA SER A 285 1.87 19.08 -4.67
C SER A 285 0.99 18.03 -5.35
N ASN A 286 -0.06 18.48 -6.06
CA ASN A 286 -0.88 17.62 -6.92
C ASN A 286 -0.07 16.96 -8.07
N ALA A 287 1.15 17.43 -8.37
CA ALA A 287 2.00 16.83 -9.40
C ALA A 287 2.80 15.64 -8.89
N ASP A 288 2.87 15.43 -7.57
CA ASP A 288 3.71 14.41 -6.96
C ASP A 288 3.25 13.00 -7.37
N LYS A 289 4.22 12.08 -7.37
CA LYS A 289 4.05 10.66 -7.68
C LYS A 289 4.43 9.86 -6.45
N LEU A 290 3.44 9.38 -5.72
CA LEU A 290 3.67 8.57 -4.52
C LEU A 290 3.80 7.11 -4.93
N VAL A 291 4.89 6.44 -4.55
CA VAL A 291 5.06 4.99 -4.72
C VAL A 291 5.68 4.43 -3.45
N PHE A 292 4.85 3.86 -2.57
CA PHE A 292 5.31 3.37 -1.26
C PHE A 292 4.42 2.27 -0.67
N SER A 293 4.98 1.58 0.32
CA SER A 293 4.24 0.70 1.23
C SER A 293 4.36 1.24 2.66
N VAL A 294 3.24 1.37 3.36
CA VAL A 294 3.21 1.86 4.74
C VAL A 294 3.74 0.79 5.68
N TRP A 295 4.76 1.14 6.46
CA TRP A 295 5.12 0.45 7.68
C TRP A 295 4.92 1.40 8.86
N ASP A 296 4.14 0.98 9.84
CA ASP A 296 3.90 1.75 11.06
C ASP A 296 3.93 0.82 12.28
N GLY A 297 4.51 1.31 13.39
CA GLY A 297 4.62 0.61 14.67
C GLY A 297 3.39 0.79 15.57
N GLY A 298 2.49 1.73 15.24
CA GLY A 298 1.22 1.98 15.93
C GLY A 298 0.96 3.47 16.12
N GLY A 299 -0.21 3.82 16.64
CA GLY A 299 -0.67 5.20 16.72
C GLY A 299 -2.09 5.30 16.21
N ASN A 300 -2.56 6.52 15.98
CA ASN A 300 -3.74 6.77 15.16
C ASN A 300 -3.31 7.49 13.88
N ASP A 301 -3.24 6.74 12.79
CA ASP A 301 -2.52 7.11 11.58
C ASP A 301 -3.47 7.52 10.46
N THR A 302 -2.98 8.34 9.54
CA THR A 302 -3.78 8.95 8.47
C THR A 302 -3.09 8.85 7.13
N LEU A 303 -3.78 8.31 6.13
CA LEU A 303 -3.49 8.55 4.71
C LEU A 303 -4.15 9.86 4.28
N ASP A 304 -3.37 10.93 4.14
CA ASP A 304 -3.86 12.23 3.68
C ASP A 304 -3.52 12.43 2.20
N PHE A 305 -4.52 12.29 1.34
CA PHE A 305 -4.41 12.49 -0.10
C PHE A 305 -5.21 13.69 -0.58
N SER A 306 -5.47 14.65 0.32
CA SER A 306 -6.36 15.80 0.10
C SER A 306 -5.91 16.79 -0.95
N GLY A 307 -4.60 16.84 -1.26
CA GLY A 307 -4.07 17.73 -2.28
C GLY A 307 -4.19 17.22 -3.72
N PHE A 308 -4.71 16.01 -3.94
CA PHE A 308 -4.93 15.48 -5.28
C PHE A 308 -6.31 15.84 -5.86
N THR A 309 -6.37 15.94 -7.19
CA THR A 309 -7.61 16.30 -7.93
C THR A 309 -8.10 15.18 -8.84
N GLN A 310 -7.33 14.11 -9.00
CA GLN A 310 -7.74 12.92 -9.73
C GLN A 310 -8.67 12.09 -8.85
N ASN A 311 -9.55 11.29 -9.46
CA ASN A 311 -10.30 10.28 -8.73
C ASN A 311 -9.32 9.25 -8.13
N GLN A 312 -9.55 8.88 -6.89
CA GLN A 312 -8.70 7.98 -6.11
C GLN A 312 -9.49 6.76 -5.66
N LYS A 313 -8.76 5.70 -5.34
CA LYS A 313 -9.32 4.55 -4.62
C LYS A 313 -8.40 4.20 -3.47
N ILE A 314 -8.87 4.39 -2.25
CA ILE A 314 -8.09 4.28 -1.02
C ILE A 314 -8.63 3.09 -0.23
N ASN A 315 -7.74 2.18 0.18
CA ASN A 315 -8.09 1.01 0.98
C ASN A 315 -7.20 0.96 2.23
N LEU A 316 -7.83 1.00 3.42
CA LEU A 316 -7.16 0.99 4.72
C LEU A 316 -6.90 -0.42 5.27
N ASN A 317 -7.30 -1.48 4.55
CA ASN A 317 -7.01 -2.85 4.98
C ASN A 317 -5.51 -3.16 4.82
N ALA A 318 -4.94 -3.84 5.81
CA ALA A 318 -3.58 -4.36 5.71
C ALA A 318 -3.44 -5.26 4.47
N THR A 319 -2.28 -5.23 3.84
CA THR A 319 -1.97 -5.97 2.60
C THR A 319 -2.77 -5.58 1.36
N SER A 320 -3.54 -4.49 1.42
CA SER A 320 -4.25 -3.95 0.26
C SER A 320 -3.41 -2.92 -0.51
N PHE A 321 -3.92 -2.54 -1.68
CA PHE A 321 -3.35 -1.53 -2.55
C PHE A 321 -4.38 -0.45 -2.85
N SER A 322 -3.88 0.75 -3.15
CA SER A 322 -4.64 1.96 -3.44
C SER A 322 -4.18 2.60 -4.74
N ASP A 323 -5.14 3.21 -5.46
CA ASP A 323 -4.93 4.02 -6.65
C ASP A 323 -4.92 5.50 -6.22
N VAL A 324 -3.75 6.14 -6.14
CA VAL A 324 -3.58 7.45 -5.48
C VAL A 324 -2.95 8.47 -6.42
N GLY A 325 -3.50 9.69 -6.46
CA GLY A 325 -2.91 10.82 -7.20
C GLY A 325 -2.80 10.60 -8.71
N GLY A 326 -3.68 9.80 -9.30
CA GLY A 326 -3.69 9.46 -10.73
C GLY A 326 -2.73 8.35 -11.15
N LEU A 327 -2.08 7.68 -10.20
CA LEU A 327 -1.37 6.41 -10.40
C LEU A 327 -2.32 5.24 -10.05
N VAL A 328 -1.90 4.00 -10.34
CA VAL A 328 -2.69 2.78 -10.08
C VAL A 328 -1.86 1.79 -9.28
N GLY A 329 -2.41 1.30 -8.16
CA GLY A 329 -1.77 0.33 -7.25
C GLY A 329 -0.42 0.78 -6.70
N ASN A 330 -0.26 2.08 -6.46
CA ASN A 330 1.01 2.73 -6.11
C ASN A 330 1.22 2.94 -4.60
N VAL A 331 0.15 2.88 -3.82
CA VAL A 331 0.22 2.91 -2.35
C VAL A 331 -0.28 1.58 -1.81
N SER A 332 0.40 1.03 -0.83
CA SER A 332 -0.02 -0.19 -0.13
C SER A 332 0.19 -0.07 1.38
N ILE A 333 -0.45 -0.94 2.16
CA ILE A 333 -0.24 -1.05 3.60
C ILE A 333 0.41 -2.40 3.89
N ALA A 334 1.55 -2.41 4.59
CA ALA A 334 2.27 -3.64 4.89
C ALA A 334 1.47 -4.58 5.80
N LYS A 335 1.83 -5.87 5.78
CA LYS A 335 1.20 -6.88 6.64
C LYS A 335 1.39 -6.54 8.11
N GLY A 336 0.31 -6.60 8.89
CA GLY A 336 0.34 -6.36 10.34
C GLY A 336 0.29 -4.89 10.75
N VAL A 337 0.11 -3.97 9.81
CA VAL A 337 -0.10 -2.54 10.07
C VAL A 337 -1.59 -2.23 10.08
N THR A 338 -2.03 -1.41 11.03
CA THR A 338 -3.36 -0.79 11.02
C THR A 338 -3.18 0.69 10.73
N VAL A 339 -3.97 1.23 9.81
CA VAL A 339 -4.06 2.67 9.55
C VAL A 339 -5.52 3.06 9.71
N GLU A 340 -5.79 4.04 10.55
CA GLU A 340 -7.15 4.33 11.02
C GLU A 340 -7.89 5.29 10.10
N ASN A 341 -7.21 6.21 9.42
CA ASN A 341 -7.86 7.36 8.81
C ASN A 341 -7.48 7.54 7.34
N ALA A 342 -8.42 8.01 6.54
CA ALA A 342 -8.21 8.30 5.11
C ALA A 342 -8.91 9.60 4.71
N PHE A 343 -8.15 10.53 4.11
CA PHE A 343 -8.67 11.74 3.50
C PHE A 343 -8.50 11.67 1.98
N GLY A 344 -9.62 11.62 1.28
CA GLY A 344 -9.69 11.80 -0.18
C GLY A 344 -9.38 13.24 -0.58
N GLY A 345 -9.52 13.52 -1.87
CA GLY A 345 -9.14 14.76 -2.53
C GLY A 345 -10.34 15.54 -3.07
N ALA A 346 -10.14 16.17 -4.23
CA ALA A 346 -11.19 16.90 -4.94
C ALA A 346 -11.80 16.11 -6.12
N GLY A 347 -11.41 14.84 -6.28
CA GLY A 347 -11.94 13.92 -7.29
C GLY A 347 -13.13 13.14 -6.75
N ASN A 348 -13.76 12.33 -7.60
CA ASN A 348 -14.78 11.38 -7.14
C ASN A 348 -14.07 10.12 -6.61
N ASP A 349 -13.90 10.04 -5.31
CA ASP A 349 -13.04 9.07 -4.66
C ASP A 349 -13.84 7.86 -4.15
N LEU A 350 -13.16 6.73 -4.03
CA LEU A 350 -13.66 5.52 -3.41
C LEU A 350 -12.79 5.22 -2.19
N ILE A 351 -13.36 5.19 -0.99
CA ILE A 351 -12.63 4.99 0.26
C ILE A 351 -13.20 3.80 1.02
N ILE A 352 -12.34 2.83 1.32
CA ILE A 352 -12.64 1.62 2.08
C ILE A 352 -11.85 1.68 3.39
N GLY A 353 -12.55 1.72 4.52
CA GLY A 353 -12.00 1.54 5.85
C GLY A 353 -11.65 0.08 6.16
N ASN A 354 -11.42 -0.23 7.43
CA ASN A 354 -11.01 -1.55 7.88
C ASN A 354 -11.91 -2.07 9.02
N GLN A 355 -11.34 -2.71 10.03
CA GLN A 355 -12.09 -3.28 11.17
C GLN A 355 -11.94 -2.42 12.44
N ALA A 356 -11.10 -1.38 12.40
CA ALA A 356 -10.96 -0.40 13.46
C ALA A 356 -11.95 0.74 13.25
N ALA A 357 -12.17 1.55 14.28
CA ALA A 357 -12.95 2.79 14.12
C ALA A 357 -12.18 3.77 13.23
N ASN A 358 -12.70 4.07 12.04
CA ASN A 358 -12.05 4.90 11.06
C ASN A 358 -12.55 6.35 11.06
N LEU A 359 -11.66 7.30 10.73
CA LEU A 359 -12.03 8.67 10.37
C LEU A 359 -11.85 8.83 8.86
N ILE A 360 -12.95 8.90 8.12
CA ILE A 360 -12.94 8.97 6.66
C ILE A 360 -13.54 10.30 6.20
N LYS A 361 -12.81 11.02 5.34
CA LYS A 361 -13.28 12.23 4.67
C LYS A 361 -13.17 12.03 3.16
N GLY A 362 -14.29 12.11 2.45
CA GLY A 362 -14.34 12.07 0.98
C GLY A 362 -13.64 13.29 0.39
N GLY A 363 -14.14 14.48 0.74
CA GLY A 363 -13.53 15.75 0.37
C GLY A 363 -14.46 16.55 -0.51
N ALA A 364 -14.06 16.85 -1.74
CA ALA A 364 -14.97 17.39 -2.74
C ALA A 364 -15.08 16.39 -3.88
N GLY A 365 -16.24 16.32 -4.53
CA GLY A 365 -16.51 15.27 -5.51
C GLY A 365 -17.71 14.44 -5.05
N ASN A 366 -18.09 13.46 -5.87
CA ASN A 366 -19.13 12.50 -5.49
C ASN A 366 -18.44 11.22 -5.02
N ASP A 367 -18.30 11.08 -3.71
CA ASP A 367 -17.47 10.05 -3.11
C ASP A 367 -18.26 8.80 -2.72
N LEU A 368 -17.61 7.65 -2.79
CA LEU A 368 -18.10 6.37 -2.28
C LEU A 368 -17.33 6.00 -1.02
N ILE A 369 -18.02 5.94 0.12
CA ILE A 369 -17.39 5.71 1.42
C ILE A 369 -17.94 4.41 2.01
N TYR A 370 -17.06 3.47 2.29
CA TYR A 370 -17.36 2.23 3.01
C TYR A 370 -16.54 2.18 4.29
N GLY A 371 -17.18 2.38 5.44
CA GLY A 371 -16.50 2.37 6.75
C GLY A 371 -15.88 1.02 7.09
N GLY A 372 -16.62 -0.06 6.83
CA GLY A 372 -16.21 -1.40 7.20
C GLY A 372 -16.78 -1.77 8.56
N GLY A 373 -16.00 -2.48 9.38
CA GLY A 373 -16.41 -2.77 10.76
C GLY A 373 -15.81 -1.75 11.71
N GLY A 374 -16.55 -1.30 12.70
CA GLY A 374 -16.05 -0.27 13.60
C GLY A 374 -17.18 0.56 14.15
N ALA A 375 -16.85 1.72 14.71
CA ALA A 375 -17.81 2.79 14.92
C ALA A 375 -17.22 4.01 14.23
N ASP A 376 -17.54 4.15 12.94
CA ASP A 376 -16.79 5.01 12.05
C ASP A 376 -17.33 6.43 12.06
N GLN A 377 -16.42 7.37 11.82
CA GLN A 377 -16.74 8.78 11.67
C GLN A 377 -16.55 9.15 10.20
N LEU A 378 -17.65 9.45 9.53
CA LEU A 378 -17.71 9.59 8.08
C LEU A 378 -18.11 11.03 7.72
N TRP A 379 -17.36 11.63 6.79
CA TRP A 379 -17.70 12.90 6.14
C TRP A 379 -17.69 12.68 4.63
N GLY A 380 -18.80 12.99 3.97
CA GLY A 380 -18.84 13.03 2.51
C GLY A 380 -18.10 14.25 2.00
N GLY A 381 -18.42 15.41 2.59
CA GLY A 381 -17.90 16.70 2.18
C GLY A 381 -18.80 17.36 1.13
N ALA A 382 -18.19 17.90 0.07
CA ALA A 382 -18.91 18.65 -0.94
C ALA A 382 -19.22 17.79 -2.18
N GLY A 383 -20.49 17.44 -2.37
CA GLY A 383 -20.95 16.73 -3.56
C GLY A 383 -22.19 15.91 -3.26
N SER A 384 -22.41 14.86 -4.05
CA SER A 384 -23.42 13.85 -3.80
C SER A 384 -22.74 12.55 -3.42
N ASP A 385 -22.62 12.31 -2.12
CA ASP A 385 -21.81 11.23 -1.56
C ASP A 385 -22.66 10.01 -1.23
N THR A 386 -22.06 8.83 -1.28
CA THR A 386 -22.74 7.57 -0.95
C THR A 386 -21.99 6.81 0.13
N PHE A 387 -22.66 6.62 1.27
CA PHE A 387 -22.19 5.83 2.40
C PHE A 387 -22.70 4.40 2.26
N VAL A 388 -21.82 3.47 1.93
CA VAL A 388 -22.14 2.09 1.57
C VAL A 388 -21.99 1.18 2.79
N TYR A 389 -22.91 0.24 2.95
CA TYR A 389 -22.88 -0.81 3.96
C TYR A 389 -23.07 -2.19 3.31
N GLY A 390 -22.20 -3.14 3.67
CA GLY A 390 -22.09 -4.45 3.05
C GLY A 390 -22.60 -5.57 3.93
N ALA A 391 -22.51 -5.39 5.25
CA ALA A 391 -23.07 -6.28 6.26
C ALA A 391 -23.76 -5.48 7.38
N SER A 392 -24.73 -6.09 8.06
CA SER A 392 -25.36 -5.44 9.22
C SER A 392 -24.38 -5.20 10.38
N SER A 393 -23.31 -6.00 10.44
CA SER A 393 -22.23 -5.86 11.42
C SER A 393 -21.36 -4.61 11.22
N ASP A 394 -21.41 -4.00 10.04
CA ASP A 394 -20.63 -2.81 9.70
C ASP A 394 -21.01 -1.65 10.62
N SER A 395 -22.30 -1.55 11.00
CA SER A 395 -22.81 -0.47 11.83
C SER A 395 -23.86 -0.96 12.82
N LYS A 396 -23.41 -1.56 13.92
CA LYS A 396 -24.31 -2.20 14.90
C LYS A 396 -24.69 -1.24 16.03
N PRO A 397 -25.86 -1.40 16.68
CA PRO A 397 -26.15 -0.70 17.92
C PRO A 397 -25.03 -0.89 18.96
N GLY A 398 -24.52 0.22 19.52
CA GLY A 398 -23.41 0.23 20.47
C GLY A 398 -22.02 0.43 19.85
N ALA A 399 -21.90 0.27 18.54
CA ALA A 399 -20.74 0.65 17.71
C ALA A 399 -21.29 1.12 16.36
N ALA A 400 -22.12 2.16 16.41
CA ALA A 400 -22.83 2.68 15.26
C ALA A 400 -22.00 3.77 14.60
N ASP A 401 -22.07 3.82 13.28
CA ASP A 401 -21.39 4.85 12.50
C ASP A 401 -22.11 6.17 12.65
N LYS A 402 -21.34 7.22 12.42
CA LYS A 402 -21.84 8.57 12.38
C LYS A 402 -21.39 9.27 11.13
N ILE A 403 -22.36 9.68 10.32
CA ILE A 403 -22.16 10.57 9.18
C ILE A 403 -22.31 12.00 9.66
N PHE A 404 -21.26 12.81 9.57
CA PHE A 404 -21.16 14.11 10.24
C PHE A 404 -21.65 15.30 9.41
N ASP A 405 -21.96 15.13 8.13
CA ASP A 405 -22.34 16.20 7.21
C ASP A 405 -23.44 15.79 6.20
N PHE A 406 -24.28 14.83 6.58
CA PHE A 406 -25.30 14.26 5.69
C PHE A 406 -26.29 15.32 5.16
N THR A 407 -26.41 15.40 3.84
CA THR A 407 -27.28 16.32 3.12
C THR A 407 -28.37 15.57 2.35
N SER A 408 -29.58 15.55 2.91
CA SER A 408 -30.76 14.94 2.26
C SER A 408 -31.02 15.49 0.87
N GLY A 409 -31.42 14.60 -0.05
CA GLY A 409 -31.63 14.92 -1.46
C GLY A 409 -30.36 14.95 -2.31
N SER A 410 -29.18 15.03 -1.70
CA SER A 410 -27.87 14.88 -2.36
C SER A 410 -27.29 13.51 -2.03
N ASP A 411 -27.02 13.28 -0.75
CA ASP A 411 -26.29 12.11 -0.27
C ASP A 411 -27.19 10.88 -0.17
N LYS A 412 -26.55 9.71 -0.14
CA LYS A 412 -27.21 8.41 -0.04
C LYS A 412 -26.60 7.53 1.04
N ILE A 413 -27.45 6.79 1.74
CA ILE A 413 -27.07 5.64 2.56
C ILE A 413 -27.45 4.39 1.77
N ASP A 414 -26.46 3.60 1.37
CA ASP A 414 -26.64 2.43 0.52
C ASP A 414 -26.50 1.13 1.31
N LEU A 415 -27.63 0.45 1.50
CA LEU A 415 -27.78 -0.83 2.18
C LEU A 415 -27.93 -1.99 1.20
N SER A 416 -27.82 -1.74 -0.11
CA SER A 416 -28.03 -2.75 -1.15
C SER A 416 -27.03 -3.90 -1.09
N GLY A 417 -25.87 -3.68 -0.45
CA GLY A 417 -24.91 -4.73 -0.11
C GLY A 417 -25.48 -5.77 0.86
N ILE A 418 -26.35 -5.34 1.79
CA ILE A 418 -27.00 -6.17 2.80
C ILE A 418 -28.29 -6.78 2.24
N THR A 419 -29.17 -5.95 1.70
CA THR A 419 -30.51 -6.34 1.25
C THR A 419 -30.51 -7.08 -0.08
N LYS A 420 -29.44 -6.93 -0.86
CA LYS A 420 -29.33 -7.40 -2.25
C LYS A 420 -30.52 -6.93 -3.10
N GLY A 421 -31.01 -5.71 -2.88
CA GLY A 421 -32.11 -5.10 -3.63
C GLY A 421 -33.51 -5.54 -3.18
N ALA A 422 -33.63 -6.24 -2.05
CA ALA A 422 -34.92 -6.60 -1.47
C ALA A 422 -35.69 -5.41 -0.88
N GLY A 423 -35.03 -4.26 -0.68
CA GLY A 423 -35.60 -3.10 -0.03
C GLY A 423 -35.65 -3.20 1.50
N VAL A 424 -36.18 -2.14 2.10
CA VAL A 424 -36.57 -2.06 3.52
C VAL A 424 -37.99 -1.50 3.61
N THR A 425 -38.67 -1.77 4.73
CA THR A 425 -40.03 -1.28 5.00
C THR A 425 -39.98 -0.23 6.10
N PHE A 426 -40.27 1.03 5.76
CA PHE A 426 -40.29 2.10 6.76
C PHE A 426 -41.52 2.01 7.67
N VAL A 427 -41.28 1.92 8.97
CA VAL A 427 -42.28 1.81 10.03
C VAL A 427 -42.02 2.82 11.15
N ASN A 428 -43.04 3.12 11.95
CA ASN A 428 -42.88 4.01 13.12
C ASN A 428 -42.25 3.32 14.34
N ALA A 429 -42.34 1.99 14.39
CA ALA A 429 -41.75 1.13 15.41
C ALA A 429 -41.59 -0.28 14.82
N PHE A 430 -40.57 -1.02 15.25
CA PHE A 430 -40.33 -2.38 14.77
C PHE A 430 -41.53 -3.29 15.05
N THR A 431 -41.93 -4.04 14.03
CA THR A 431 -43.07 -4.96 14.07
C THR A 431 -42.63 -6.42 14.23
N GLY A 432 -41.31 -6.68 14.21
CA GLY A 432 -40.72 -8.02 14.22
C GLY A 432 -40.63 -8.65 12.84
N HIS A 433 -40.73 -7.87 11.77
CA HIS A 433 -40.49 -8.35 10.41
C HIS A 433 -39.09 -7.94 9.96
N ALA A 434 -38.39 -8.88 9.31
CA ALA A 434 -37.09 -8.61 8.72
C ALA A 434 -37.20 -7.50 7.66
N GLY A 435 -36.29 -6.53 7.73
CA GLY A 435 -36.25 -5.36 6.87
C GLY A 435 -37.09 -4.18 7.36
N ASP A 436 -37.71 -4.25 8.55
CA ASP A 436 -38.32 -3.08 9.17
C ASP A 436 -37.23 -2.01 9.42
N ALA A 437 -37.49 -0.78 8.98
CA ALA A 437 -36.60 0.36 9.14
C ALA A 437 -37.32 1.52 9.82
N VAL A 438 -36.65 2.16 10.78
CA VAL A 438 -37.14 3.33 11.50
C VAL A 438 -36.21 4.51 11.23
N LEU A 439 -36.76 5.58 10.67
CA LEU A 439 -36.09 6.87 10.57
C LEU A 439 -36.58 7.79 11.69
N SER A 440 -35.65 8.42 12.39
CA SER A 440 -35.96 9.45 13.38
C SER A 440 -35.07 10.68 13.20
N TYR A 441 -35.57 11.84 13.60
CA TYR A 441 -34.85 13.10 13.51
C TYR A 441 -35.19 14.01 14.68
N ALA A 442 -34.15 14.48 15.36
CA ALA A 442 -34.23 15.43 16.47
C ALA A 442 -33.75 16.81 16.00
N SER A 443 -34.69 17.68 15.63
CA SER A 443 -34.38 19.02 15.11
C SER A 443 -33.61 19.91 16.09
N GLY A 444 -33.77 19.71 17.40
CA GLY A 444 -33.06 20.47 18.43
C GLY A 444 -31.55 20.20 18.48
N THR A 445 -31.10 19.03 18.02
CA THR A 445 -29.68 18.64 17.96
C THR A 445 -29.17 18.46 16.54
N ASN A 446 -30.05 18.58 15.54
CA ASN A 446 -29.79 18.24 14.14
C ASN A 446 -29.27 16.80 13.97
N LEU A 447 -29.76 15.85 14.78
CA LEU A 447 -29.35 14.45 14.71
C LEU A 447 -30.45 13.59 14.10
N GLY A 448 -30.11 12.87 13.04
CA GLY A 448 -30.92 11.82 12.43
C GLY A 448 -30.45 10.44 12.85
N THR A 449 -31.32 9.46 12.69
CA THR A 449 -31.00 8.05 12.93
C THR A 449 -31.78 7.16 11.98
N LEU A 450 -31.07 6.21 11.37
CA LEU A 450 -31.64 5.08 10.65
C LEU A 450 -31.34 3.80 11.45
N ALA A 451 -32.38 3.14 11.94
CA ALA A 451 -32.28 1.86 12.61
C ALA A 451 -33.01 0.80 11.79
N VAL A 452 -32.41 -0.37 11.58
CA VAL A 452 -32.99 -1.46 10.77
C VAL A 452 -32.95 -2.77 11.56
N ASP A 453 -34.03 -3.53 11.49
CA ASP A 453 -34.17 -4.89 12.00
C ASP A 453 -34.06 -5.87 10.83
N PHE A 454 -32.84 -6.24 10.44
CA PHE A 454 -32.62 -7.18 9.34
C PHE A 454 -32.97 -8.63 9.72
N SER A 455 -32.86 -8.99 11.00
CA SER A 455 -33.13 -10.34 11.51
C SER A 455 -34.61 -10.65 11.73
N GLY A 456 -35.46 -9.63 11.87
CA GLY A 456 -36.89 -9.78 12.18
C GLY A 456 -37.14 -10.18 13.63
N HIS A 457 -36.37 -9.62 14.56
CA HIS A 457 -36.49 -9.92 15.99
C HIS A 457 -37.16 -8.81 16.80
N GLY A 458 -37.65 -7.77 16.12
CA GLY A 458 -38.34 -6.63 16.74
C GLY A 458 -37.37 -5.64 17.41
N VAL A 459 -36.09 -5.74 17.11
CA VAL A 459 -35.01 -4.89 17.63
C VAL A 459 -34.04 -4.56 16.51
N ALA A 460 -33.42 -3.38 16.56
CA ALA A 460 -32.41 -3.01 15.58
C ALA A 460 -31.18 -3.92 15.71
N ASP A 461 -30.69 -4.42 14.59
CA ASP A 461 -29.37 -5.05 14.47
C ASP A 461 -28.41 -4.23 13.58
N PHE A 462 -28.92 -3.15 13.00
CA PHE A 462 -28.15 -2.12 12.29
C PHE A 462 -28.59 -0.72 12.72
N LEU A 463 -27.64 0.20 12.86
CA LEU A 463 -27.86 1.57 13.31
C LEU A 463 -26.82 2.51 12.69
N VAL A 464 -27.29 3.55 11.99
CA VAL A 464 -26.46 4.67 11.53
C VAL A 464 -27.03 5.97 12.08
N THR A 465 -26.15 6.84 12.56
CA THR A 465 -26.51 8.19 12.99
C THR A 465 -26.02 9.23 11.99
N THR A 466 -26.79 10.31 11.83
CA THR A 466 -26.44 11.40 10.91
C THR A 466 -26.49 12.73 11.65
N VAL A 467 -25.56 13.63 11.32
CA VAL A 467 -25.75 15.07 11.56
C VAL A 467 -26.39 15.62 10.29
N GLY A 468 -27.64 16.08 10.41
CA GLY A 468 -28.53 16.30 9.28
C GLY A 468 -29.64 15.25 9.21
N GLN A 469 -30.81 15.67 8.72
CA GLN A 469 -31.95 14.79 8.56
C GLN A 469 -31.75 13.90 7.33
N ALA A 470 -31.96 12.58 7.45
CA ALA A 470 -32.11 11.68 6.31
C ALA A 470 -33.60 11.43 6.01
N ALA A 471 -33.95 11.32 4.73
CA ALA A 471 -35.28 10.93 4.27
C ALA A 471 -35.28 9.52 3.70
N ALA A 472 -36.46 8.90 3.60
CA ALA A 472 -36.60 7.58 2.98
C ALA A 472 -36.08 7.54 1.53
N SER A 473 -36.17 8.65 0.80
CA SER A 473 -35.62 8.81 -0.56
C SER A 473 -34.09 8.86 -0.63
N ASP A 474 -33.43 8.95 0.51
CA ASP A 474 -31.96 8.95 0.61
C ASP A 474 -31.40 7.56 0.90
N ILE A 475 -32.27 6.57 1.13
CA ILE A 475 -31.86 5.20 1.41
C ILE A 475 -31.98 4.37 0.13
N VAL A 476 -30.88 3.73 -0.25
CA VAL A 476 -30.81 2.76 -1.35
C VAL A 476 -30.78 1.37 -0.72
N ALA A 477 -31.76 0.52 -1.00
CA ALA A 477 -31.92 -0.79 -0.38
C ALA A 477 -32.67 -1.76 -1.29
#